data_AF-A0A9W6EP89-F1
#
_entry.id   AF-A0A9W6EP89-F1
#
_cell.length_a   1.000
_cell.length_b   1.000
_cell.length_c   1.000
_cell.angle_alpha   90.00
_cell.angle_beta   90.00
_cell.angle_gamma   90.00
#
_symmetry.space_group_name_H-M   'P 1'
#
loop_
_entity.id
_entity.type
_entity.pdbx_description
1 polymer ?
#
loop_
_entity_poly.entity_id
_entity_poly.type
_entity_poly.pdbx_seq_one_letter_code
_entity_poly.pdbx_strand_id
1 'polypeptide(L)' 'MPRETGISRYRLFQADGLIYKYQLDFEVTERQGEYASTYVFFDSERDEYYKVVFVTGTHTLNFNSGDPYIQEVKVVED' A
#
# COMPACT_ATOMS: atom_id res chain seq x y z
N MET A 1 -20.53 -3.88 2.10
CA MET A 1 -20.03 -2.56 2.49
C MET A 1 -18.73 -2.32 1.73
N PRO A 2 -18.49 -1.13 1.17
CA PRO A 2 -17.21 -0.82 0.56
C PRO A 2 -16.11 -0.94 1.63
N ARG A 3 -14.92 -1.42 1.26
CA ARG A 3 -13.77 -1.40 2.18
C ARG A 3 -13.27 0.04 2.28
N GLU A 4 -12.90 0.47 3.48
CA GLU A 4 -12.46 1.84 3.80
C GLU A 4 -11.30 2.38 2.96
N THR A 5 -10.62 1.54 2.17
CA THR A 5 -9.51 1.93 1.28
C THR A 5 -9.68 1.47 -0.17
N GLY A 6 -10.74 0.74 -0.49
CA GLY A 6 -10.91 0.09 -1.81
C GLY A 6 -9.93 -1.06 -2.10
N ILE A 7 -9.09 -1.47 -1.13
CA ILE A 7 -8.16 -2.59 -1.29
C ILE A 7 -8.87 -3.93 -1.04
N SER A 8 -8.89 -4.81 -2.04
CA SER A 8 -9.60 -6.11 -2.00
C SER A 8 -8.71 -7.30 -1.59
N ARG A 9 -7.41 -7.22 -1.82
CA ARG A 9 -6.42 -8.24 -1.41
C ARG A 9 -5.05 -7.61 -1.30
N TYR A 10 -4.18 -8.25 -0.55
CA TYR A 10 -2.76 -7.94 -0.51
C TYR A 10 -1.93 -9.21 -0.38
N ARG A 11 -0.66 -9.12 -0.76
CA ARG A 11 0.34 -10.19 -0.61
C ARG A 11 1.71 -9.57 -0.37
N LEU A 12 2.33 -9.97 0.73
CA LEU A 12 3.66 -9.54 1.10
C LEU A 12 4.71 -10.55 0.63
N PHE A 13 5.82 -10.04 0.13
CA PHE A 13 6.99 -10.79 -0.25
C PHE A 13 8.22 -10.18 0.41
N GLN A 14 9.14 -11.05 0.83
CA GLN A 14 10.51 -10.61 1.04
C GLN A 14 11.11 -10.33 -0.35
N ALA A 15 11.50 -9.09 -0.57
CA ALA A 15 12.20 -8.70 -1.79
C ALA A 15 13.68 -8.94 -1.49
N ASP A 16 14.29 -9.96 -2.10
CA ASP A 16 15.73 -10.22 -2.02
C ASP A 16 16.57 -9.15 -2.77
N GLY A 17 16.10 -7.90 -2.76
CA GLY A 17 16.67 -6.78 -3.50
C GLY A 17 17.74 -6.03 -2.72
N LEU A 18 18.69 -5.43 -3.44
CA LEU A 18 19.75 -4.60 -2.85
C LEU A 18 19.22 -3.30 -2.20
N ILE A 19 18.04 -2.84 -2.60
CA ILE A 19 17.52 -1.50 -2.28
C ILE A 19 16.31 -1.57 -1.34
N TYR A 20 15.44 -2.57 -1.50
CA TYR A 20 14.22 -2.74 -0.71
C TYR A 20 14.16 -4.16 -0.15
N LYS A 21 13.87 -4.28 1.15
CA LYS A 21 13.75 -5.56 1.87
C LYS A 21 12.41 -6.24 1.63
N TYR A 22 11.34 -5.46 1.41
CA TYR A 22 9.99 -5.98 1.31
C TYR A 22 9.22 -5.39 0.13
N GLN A 23 8.36 -6.21 -0.45
CA GLN A 23 7.42 -5.85 -1.51
C GLN A 23 6.01 -6.23 -1.06
N LEU A 24 5.10 -5.26 -1.08
CA LEU A 24 3.67 -5.47 -0.86
C LEU A 24 2.92 -5.26 -2.17
N ASP A 25 2.35 -6.33 -2.70
CA ASP A 25 1.39 -6.25 -3.80
C ASP A 25 -0.02 -6.11 -3.22
N PHE A 26 -0.82 -5.17 -3.72
CA PHE A 26 -2.18 -4.95 -3.27
C PHE A 26 -3.11 -4.63 -4.45
N GLU A 27 -4.36 -5.10 -4.37
CA GLU A 27 -5.36 -4.93 -5.41
C GLU A 27 -6.36 -3.85 -5.03
N VAL A 28 -6.42 -2.79 -5.84
CA VAL A 28 -7.40 -1.71 -5.68
C VAL A 28 -8.58 -1.98 -6.61
N THR A 29 -9.77 -2.23 -6.04
CA THR A 29 -11.00 -2.44 -6.81
C THR A 29 -11.85 -1.18 -6.95
N GLU A 30 -11.59 -0.18 -6.11
CA GLU A 30 -12.30 1.09 -6.07
C GLU A 30 -11.31 2.19 -5.65
N ARG A 31 -11.25 3.30 -6.41
CA ARG A 31 -10.46 4.48 -6.05
C ARG A 31 -11.36 5.48 -5.35
N GLN A 32 -10.82 6.19 -4.36
CA GLN A 32 -11.57 7.16 -3.56
C GLN A 32 -11.44 8.60 -4.09
N GLY A 33 -10.31 8.95 -4.70
CA GLY A 33 -10.17 10.27 -5.33
C GLY A 33 -10.61 10.27 -6.78
N GLU A 34 -11.02 11.44 -7.27
CA GLU A 34 -11.51 11.64 -8.65
C GLU A 34 -10.46 11.22 -9.70
N TYR A 35 -9.21 11.65 -9.48
CA TYR A 35 -8.10 11.45 -10.43
C TYR A 35 -7.07 10.44 -9.94
N ALA A 36 -6.82 10.37 -8.64
CA ALA A 36 -5.88 9.43 -8.03
C ALA A 36 -6.29 9.13 -6.59
N SER A 37 -5.77 8.04 -6.03
CA SER A 37 -5.81 7.77 -4.60
C SER A 37 -4.40 7.68 -4.05
N THR A 38 -4.12 8.42 -2.99
CA THR A 38 -2.83 8.35 -2.29
C THR A 38 -2.98 7.45 -1.07
N TYR A 39 -2.31 6.31 -1.11
CA TYR A 39 -2.27 5.36 -0.01
C TYR A 39 -1.07 5.62 0.88
N VAL A 40 -1.30 5.62 2.20
CA VAL A 40 -0.26 5.70 3.23
C VAL A 40 -0.30 4.42 4.04
N PHE A 41 0.79 3.66 3.98
CA PHE A 41 0.96 2.39 4.71
C PHE A 41 1.87 2.65 5.91
N PHE A 42 1.47 2.16 7.08
CA PHE A 42 2.20 2.30 8.33
C PHE A 42 2.69 0.93 8.81
N ASP A 43 3.98 0.83 9.14
CA ASP A 43 4.53 -0.36 9.79
C ASP A 43 4.33 -0.34 11.31
N SER A 44 4.99 -1.26 12.02
CA SER A 44 4.93 -1.36 13.48
C SER A 44 5.70 -0.25 14.22
N GLU A 45 6.66 0.40 13.57
CA GLU A 45 7.43 1.54 14.09
C GLU A 45 6.74 2.90 13.78
N ARG A 46 5.63 2.87 13.04
CA ARG A 46 4.87 4.03 12.53
C ARG A 46 5.57 4.79 11.40
N ASP A 47 6.52 4.15 10.72
CA ASP A 47 7.09 4.69 9.49
C ASP A 47 6.03 4.69 8.38
N GLU A 48 6.08 5.71 7.53
CA GLU A 48 5.08 5.96 6.50
C GLU A 48 5.62 5.64 5.11
N TYR A 49 4.85 4.86 4.34
CA TYR A 49 5.18 4.52 2.96
C TYR A 49 4.04 4.89 2.03
N TYR A 50 4.37 5.65 1.00
CA TYR A 50 3.38 6.29 0.14
C TYR A 50 3.26 5.59 -1.21
N LYS A 51 2.02 5.43 -1.70
CA LYS A 51 1.75 4.95 -3.06
C LYS A 51 0.58 5.71 -3.68
N VAL A 52 0.86 6.38 -4.79
CA VAL A 52 -0.17 7.01 -5.63
C VAL A 52 -0.69 5.99 -6.65
N VAL A 53 -2.00 5.88 -6.76
CA VAL A 53 -2.71 4.95 -7.65
C VAL A 53 -3.66 5.72 -8.57
N PHE A 54 -3.42 5.60 -9.88
CA PHE A 54 -4.23 6.27 -10.91
C PHE A 54 -5.32 5.38 -11.52
N VAL A 55 -5.19 4.06 -11.39
CA VAL A 55 -6.12 3.07 -11.98
C VAL A 55 -6.38 1.93 -11.00
N THR A 56 -7.54 1.29 -11.09
CA THR A 56 -7.80 0.03 -10.38
C THR A 56 -6.87 -1.07 -10.90
N GLY A 57 -6.69 -2.14 -10.12
CA GLY A 57 -5.78 -3.24 -10.44
C GLY A 57 -4.76 -3.52 -9.35
N THR A 58 -3.78 -4.37 -9.68
CA THR A 58 -2.66 -4.71 -8.78
C THR A 58 -1.59 -3.62 -8.81
N HIS A 59 -1.17 -3.18 -7.64
CA HIS A 59 -0.11 -2.21 -7.42
C HIS A 59 0.93 -2.76 -6.47
N THR A 60 2.15 -2.26 -6.60
CA THR A 60 3.28 -2.69 -5.78
C THR A 60 3.84 -1.52 -4.98
N LEU A 61 4.01 -1.74 -3.67
CA LEU A 61 4.76 -0.89 -2.76
C LEU A 61 6.06 -1.60 -2.37
N ASN A 62 7.20 -0.96 -2.56
CA ASN A 62 8.49 -1.44 -2.08
C ASN A 62 8.92 -0.59 -0.88
N PHE A 63 9.33 -1.23 0.20
CA PHE A 63 9.65 -0.54 1.45
C PHE A 63 10.76 -1.23 2.26
N ASN A 64 11.33 -0.46 3.19
CA ASN A 64 12.34 -0.92 4.14
C ASN A 64 11.85 -0.62 5.54
N SER A 65 11.59 -1.68 6.32
CA SER A 65 11.21 -1.59 7.72
C SER A 65 12.04 -2.56 8.57
N GLY A 66 12.08 -2.32 9.88
CA GLY A 66 12.51 -3.30 10.88
C GLY A 66 11.59 -4.53 10.95
N ASP A 67 10.34 -4.38 10.54
CA ASP A 67 9.28 -5.39 10.58
C ASP A 67 8.61 -5.55 9.19
N PRO A 68 8.43 -6.78 8.68
CA PRO A 68 7.74 -7.00 7.41
C PRO A 68 6.26 -6.55 7.39
N TYR A 69 5.59 -6.40 8.54
CA TYR A 69 4.14 -6.22 8.58
C TYR A 69 3.69 -4.76 8.54
N ILE A 70 2.87 -4.43 7.54
CA ILE A 70 2.02 -3.23 7.57
C ILE A 70 0.87 -3.45 8.54
N GLN A 71 0.71 -2.53 9.49
CA GLN A 71 -0.34 -2.57 10.52
C GLN A 71 -1.58 -1.77 10.12
N GLU A 72 -1.39 -0.68 9.38
CA GLU A 72 -2.44 0.27 9.05
C GLU A 72 -2.25 0.78 7.63
N VAL A 73 -3.35 1.01 6.92
CA VAL A 73 -3.36 1.67 5.62
C VAL A 73 -4.47 2.69 5.60
N LYS A 74 -4.15 3.90 5.14
CA LYS A 74 -5.10 5.00 4.92
C LYS A 74 -5.08 5.42 3.47
N VAL A 75 -6.18 6.01 3.03
CA VAL A 75 -6.24 6.78 1.80
C VAL A 75 -6.37 8.24 2.20
N VAL A 76 -5.53 9.08 1.62
CA VAL A 76 -5.66 10.53 1.70
C VAL A 76 -6.48 10.95 0.47
N GLU A 77 -7.68 11.45 0.72
CA GLU A 77 -8.53 12.10 -0.28
C GLU A 77 -7.94 13.49 -0.57
N ASP A 78 -7.76 13.83 -1.85
CA ASP A 78 -7.45 15.20 -2.30
C ASP A 78 -8.70 16.10 -2.19
#